data_AF-A0A9X4JWD5-F1
#
_entry.id   AF-A0A9X4JWD5-F1
#
_cell.length_a   1.000
_cell.length_b   1.000
_cell.length_c   1.000
_cell.angle_alpha   90.00
_cell.angle_beta   90.00
_cell.angle_gamma   90.00
#
_symmetry.space_group_name_H-M   'P 1'
#
loop_
_entity.id
_entity.type
_entity.pdbx_description
1 polymer ?
#
loop_
_entity_poly.entity_id
_entity_poly.type
_entity_poly.pdbx_seq_one_letter_code
_entity_poly.pdbx_strand_id
1 'polypeptide(L)'
;MDNKQEKTQTQKTDKHEDKAKAENMYNQQAQMLLKIQELEFTAIELNLYLDTHPDDQQALSLYNSVVPQLKKCIEAYEQYYGPLFPFGMASSQHPWQWINSPWPWDM
;
A
#
# COMPACT_ATOMS: atom_id res chain seq x y z
N MET A 1 33.55 41.79 0.64
CA MET A 1 33.65 40.46 1.26
C MET A 1 32.58 40.51 2.33
N ASP A 2 31.40 39.91 2.17
CA ASP A 2 31.06 38.66 2.85
C ASP A 2 29.58 38.33 2.57
N ASN A 3 29.28 37.52 1.54
CA ASN A 3 27.92 36.96 1.39
C ASN A 3 27.92 35.65 0.57
N LYS A 4 28.90 34.77 0.84
CA LYS A 4 28.95 33.41 0.26
C LYS A 4 28.71 32.30 1.28
N GLN A 5 28.64 32.59 2.58
CA GLN A 5 28.52 31.56 3.62
C GLN A 5 27.09 31.33 4.11
N GLU A 6 26.15 32.29 4.00
CA GLU A 6 24.76 32.09 4.45
C GLU A 6 23.91 31.23 3.50
N LYS A 7 24.12 31.28 2.18
CA LYS A 7 23.31 30.48 1.22
C LYS A 7 23.54 28.97 1.29
N THR A 8 24.57 28.52 2.00
CA THR A 8 24.94 27.10 2.06
C THR A 8 24.33 26.37 3.26
N GLN A 9 23.87 27.10 4.29
CA GLN A 9 23.25 26.48 5.48
C GLN A 9 21.73 26.26 5.30
N THR A 10 21.03 27.14 4.60
CA THR A 10 19.57 27.00 4.36
C THR A 10 19.23 25.88 3.38
N GLN A 11 20.10 25.54 2.43
CA GLN A 11 19.85 24.45 1.46
C GLN A 11 20.11 23.04 2.01
N LYS A 12 20.75 22.91 3.18
CA LYS A 12 21.06 21.60 3.81
C LYS A 12 19.95 21.14 4.76
N THR A 13 19.19 22.05 5.34
CA THR A 13 18.06 21.75 6.24
C THR A 13 16.86 21.20 5.47
N ASP A 14 16.52 21.79 4.33
CA ASP A 14 15.35 21.36 3.53
C ASP A 14 15.54 19.95 2.93
N LYS A 15 16.76 19.62 2.47
CA LYS A 15 17.06 18.28 1.91
C LYS A 15 16.98 17.14 2.91
N HIS A 16 17.22 17.42 4.19
CA HIS A 16 17.20 16.39 5.23
C HIS A 16 15.77 16.10 5.71
N GLU A 17 14.89 17.12 5.70
CA GLU A 17 13.46 16.98 5.98
C GLU A 17 12.72 16.28 4.83
N ASP A 18 13.05 16.59 3.58
CA ASP A 18 12.49 15.93 2.40
C ASP A 18 12.83 14.43 2.34
N LYS A 19 14.06 14.06 2.73
CA LYS A 19 14.50 12.65 2.78
C LYS A 19 13.78 11.88 3.89
N ALA A 20 13.66 12.46 5.08
CA ALA A 20 12.94 11.84 6.20
C ALA A 20 11.44 11.68 5.90
N LYS A 21 10.83 12.62 5.16
CA LYS A 21 9.45 12.52 4.70
C LYS A 21 9.26 11.41 3.67
N ALA A 22 10.20 11.26 2.73
CA ALA A 22 10.19 10.17 1.76
C ALA A 22 10.36 8.79 2.43
N GLU A 23 11.29 8.66 3.39
CA GLU A 23 11.48 7.43 4.17
C GLU A 23 10.24 7.05 4.99
N ASN A 24 9.58 8.03 5.61
CA ASN A 24 8.33 7.81 6.35
C ASN A 24 7.18 7.37 5.43
N MET A 25 7.07 8.00 4.25
CA MET A 25 6.06 7.65 3.25
C MET A 25 6.28 6.25 2.66
N TYR A 26 7.53 5.86 2.42
CA TYR A 26 7.91 4.52 1.99
C TYR A 26 7.53 3.46 3.03
N ASN A 27 7.78 3.76 4.32
CA ASN A 27 7.38 2.87 5.41
C ASN A 27 5.86 2.71 5.46
N GLN A 28 5.09 3.79 5.31
CA GLN A 28 3.61 3.72 5.28
C GLN A 28 3.10 2.86 4.11
N GLN A 29 3.68 3.02 2.91
CA GLN A 29 3.32 2.22 1.75
C GLN A 29 3.59 0.72 1.99
N ALA A 30 4.78 0.39 2.52
CA ALA A 30 5.17 -0.97 2.84
C ALA A 30 4.28 -1.60 3.92
N GLN A 31 3.89 -0.84 4.95
CA GLN A 31 2.96 -1.32 5.98
C GLN A 31 1.56 -1.61 5.41
N MET A 32 1.06 -0.76 4.52
CA MET A 32 -0.23 -1.00 3.86
C MET A 32 -0.18 -2.24 2.95
N LEU A 33 0.89 -2.42 2.19
CA LEU A 33 1.10 -3.64 1.37
C LEU A 33 1.18 -4.89 2.24
N LEU A 34 1.97 -4.85 3.32
CA LEU A 34 2.08 -5.97 4.25
C LEU A 34 0.70 -6.33 4.81
N LYS A 35 -0.10 -5.32 5.17
CA LYS A 35 -1.43 -5.57 5.70
C LYS A 35 -2.37 -6.24 4.68
N ILE A 36 -2.28 -5.83 3.42
CA ILE A 36 -3.02 -6.48 2.32
C ILE A 36 -2.58 -7.94 2.22
N GLN A 37 -1.29 -8.22 2.18
CA GLN A 37 -0.75 -9.59 2.09
C GLN A 37 -1.18 -10.49 3.24
N GLU A 38 -1.18 -9.99 4.49
CA GLU A 38 -1.68 -10.73 5.66
C GLU A 38 -3.14 -11.12 5.50
N LEU A 39 -3.98 -10.17 5.07
CA LEU A 39 -5.42 -10.38 4.89
C LEU A 39 -5.70 -11.32 3.72
N GLU A 40 -4.96 -11.21 2.62
CA GLU A 40 -5.03 -12.13 1.48
C GLU A 40 -4.67 -13.55 1.90
N PHE A 41 -3.55 -13.73 2.60
CA PHE A 41 -3.13 -15.02 3.11
C PHE A 41 -4.20 -15.64 3.99
N THR A 42 -4.75 -14.86 4.94
CA THR A 42 -5.80 -15.31 5.85
C THR A 42 -7.07 -15.72 5.10
N ALA A 43 -7.50 -14.93 4.10
CA ALA A 43 -8.67 -15.24 3.29
C ALA A 43 -8.49 -16.54 2.49
N ILE A 44 -7.31 -16.75 1.91
CA ILE A 44 -6.97 -17.97 1.15
C ILE A 44 -6.96 -19.19 2.08
N GLU A 45 -6.33 -19.07 3.25
CA GLU A 45 -6.26 -20.16 4.23
C GLU A 45 -7.67 -20.57 4.70
N LEU A 46 -8.51 -19.59 5.04
CA LEU A 46 -9.88 -19.85 5.48
C LEU A 46 -10.73 -20.46 4.37
N ASN A 47 -10.56 -20.01 3.12
CA ASN A 47 -11.24 -20.59 1.98
C ASN A 47 -10.88 -22.08 1.82
N LEU A 48 -9.58 -22.40 1.84
CA LEU A 48 -9.09 -23.77 1.75
C LEU A 48 -9.52 -24.63 2.94
N TYR A 49 -9.55 -24.07 4.15
CA TYR A 49 -10.04 -24.77 5.33
C TYR A 49 -11.52 -25.12 5.19
N LEU A 50 -12.35 -24.16 4.74
CA LEU A 50 -13.80 -24.35 4.56
C LEU A 50 -14.15 -25.38 3.48
N ASP A 51 -13.29 -25.59 2.47
CA ASP A 51 -13.46 -26.69 1.50
C ASP A 51 -13.51 -28.08 2.18
N THR A 52 -12.87 -28.22 3.33
CA THR A 52 -12.83 -29.46 4.12
C THR A 52 -13.79 -29.45 5.32
N HIS A 53 -14.16 -28.26 5.82
CA HIS A 53 -15.03 -28.07 7.00
C HIS A 53 -16.17 -27.07 6.70
N PRO A 54 -17.12 -27.40 5.80
CA PRO A 54 -18.13 -26.45 5.32
C PRO A 54 -19.15 -26.02 6.41
N ASP A 55 -19.35 -26.84 7.44
CA ASP A 55 -20.28 -26.57 8.54
C ASP A 55 -19.66 -25.75 9.69
N ASP A 56 -18.37 -25.39 9.60
CA ASP A 56 -17.69 -24.58 10.60
C ASP A 56 -18.11 -23.11 10.52
N GLN A 57 -19.12 -22.77 11.32
CA GLN A 57 -19.70 -21.43 11.37
C GLN A 57 -18.69 -20.37 11.85
N GLN A 58 -17.70 -20.74 12.66
CA GLN A 58 -16.70 -19.80 13.15
C GLN A 58 -15.74 -19.42 12.04
N ALA A 59 -15.22 -20.41 11.30
CA ALA A 59 -14.36 -20.17 10.14
C ALA A 59 -15.08 -19.36 9.05
N LEU A 60 -16.37 -19.66 8.79
CA LEU A 60 -17.17 -18.90 7.84
C LEU A 60 -17.40 -17.46 8.28
N SER A 61 -17.69 -17.23 9.57
CA SER A 61 -17.83 -15.88 10.12
C SER A 61 -16.53 -15.08 10.00
N LEU A 62 -15.39 -15.71 10.30
CA LEU A 62 -14.08 -15.09 10.17
C LEU A 62 -13.78 -14.74 8.71
N TYR A 63 -14.00 -15.66 7.77
CA TYR A 63 -13.84 -15.40 6.33
C TYR A 63 -14.68 -14.21 5.87
N ASN A 64 -15.96 -14.17 6.26
CA ASN A 64 -16.86 -13.06 5.95
C ASN A 64 -16.46 -11.73 6.59
N SER A 65 -15.66 -11.76 7.66
CA SER A 65 -15.09 -10.56 8.27
C SER A 65 -13.80 -10.10 7.57
N VAL A 66 -12.98 -11.03 7.10
CA VAL A 66 -11.65 -10.75 6.51
C VAL A 66 -11.80 -10.21 5.09
N VAL A 67 -12.66 -10.81 4.25
CA VAL A 67 -12.82 -10.39 2.84
C VAL A 67 -13.19 -8.91 2.69
N PRO A 68 -14.15 -8.35 3.46
CA PRO A 68 -14.44 -6.92 3.40
C PRO A 68 -13.31 -6.03 3.91
N GLN A 69 -12.52 -6.50 4.90
CA GLN A 69 -11.35 -5.77 5.40
C GLN A 69 -10.26 -5.70 4.34
N LEU A 70 -9.99 -6.83 3.67
CA LEU A 70 -9.04 -6.90 2.55
C LEU A 70 -9.43 -5.90 1.45
N LYS A 71 -10.69 -5.92 1.03
CA LYS A 71 -11.23 -4.98 0.03
C LYS A 71 -10.99 -3.52 0.42
N LYS A 72 -11.27 -3.14 1.66
CA LYS A 72 -11.04 -1.77 2.16
C LYS A 72 -9.56 -1.40 2.18
N CYS A 73 -8.67 -2.33 2.56
CA CYS A 73 -7.23 -2.08 2.55
C CYS A 73 -6.70 -1.87 1.13
N ILE A 74 -7.15 -2.66 0.16
CA ILE A 74 -6.82 -2.49 -1.25
C ILE A 74 -7.33 -1.14 -1.75
N GLU A 75 -8.60 -0.80 -1.53
CA GLU A 75 -9.18 0.48 -1.94
C GLU A 75 -8.42 1.68 -1.34
N ALA A 76 -8.06 1.61 -0.06
CA ALA A 76 -7.27 2.64 0.59
C ALA A 76 -5.87 2.77 -0.04
N TYR A 77 -5.19 1.65 -0.30
CA TYR A 77 -3.90 1.68 -0.97
C TYR A 77 -4.01 2.29 -2.37
N GLU A 78 -5.01 1.88 -3.15
CA GLU A 78 -5.20 2.36 -4.52
C GLU A 78 -5.47 3.87 -4.58
N GLN A 79 -6.12 4.43 -3.55
CA GLN A 79 -6.35 5.88 -3.42
C GLN A 79 -5.06 6.68 -3.21
N TYR A 80 -4.09 6.14 -2.48
CA TYR A 80 -2.86 6.87 -2.14
C TYR A 80 -1.70 6.61 -3.11
N TYR A 81 -1.56 5.37 -3.59
CA TYR A 81 -0.37 4.92 -4.31
C TYR A 81 -0.66 4.47 -5.75
N GLY A 82 -1.93 4.44 -6.16
CA GLY A 82 -2.35 4.00 -7.49
C GLY A 82 -2.74 2.52 -7.57
N PRO A 83 -3.20 2.07 -8.74
CA PRO A 83 -3.82 0.76 -8.90
C PRO A 83 -2.84 -0.38 -8.59
N LEU A 84 -3.28 -1.34 -7.76
CA LEU A 84 -2.50 -2.54 -7.43
C LEU A 84 -2.69 -3.64 -8.45
N PHE A 85 -3.90 -3.75 -8.99
CA PHE A 85 -4.27 -4.77 -9.95
C PHE A 85 -4.62 -4.14 -11.29
N PRO A 86 -4.27 -4.76 -12.44
CA PRO A 86 -4.64 -4.24 -13.76
C PRO A 86 -6.15 -4.17 -13.93
N PHE A 87 -6.85 -5.09 -13.25
CA PHE A 87 -8.30 -5.17 -13.15
C PHE A 87 -8.65 -4.98 -11.67
N GLY A 88 -8.56 -3.73 -11.20
CA GLY A 88 -8.74 -3.36 -9.79
C GLY A 88 -10.18 -3.02 -9.42
N MET A 89 -10.36 -2.66 -8.15
CA MET A 89 -11.65 -2.22 -7.59
C MET A 89 -11.91 -0.74 -7.85
N ALA A 90 -10.86 0.05 -8.05
CA ALA A 90 -10.96 1.47 -8.38
C ALA A 90 -11.02 1.72 -9.90
N SER A 91 -11.83 2.70 -10.29
CA SER A 91 -11.84 3.26 -11.64
C SER A 91 -10.50 3.92 -11.94
N SER A 92 -9.85 3.55 -13.05
CA SER A 92 -8.64 4.24 -13.49
C SER A 92 -8.94 5.67 -13.91
N GLN A 93 -8.14 6.62 -13.45
CA GLN A 93 -8.27 8.03 -13.84
C GLN A 93 -7.50 8.30 -15.13
N HIS A 94 -7.79 9.45 -15.77
CA HIS A 94 -7.05 9.93 -16.93
C HIS A 94 -5.88 10.83 -16.47
N PRO A 95 -4.65 10.67 -16.99
CA PRO A 95 -4.20 9.64 -17.94
C PRO A 95 -4.00 8.26 -17.28
N TRP A 96 -4.01 7.18 -18.09
CA TRP A 96 -3.92 5.78 -17.63
C TRP A 96 -2.87 5.59 -16.54
N GLN A 97 -3.30 5.40 -15.29
CA GLN A 97 -2.41 5.46 -14.13
C GLN A 97 -1.56 4.20 -13.94
N TRP A 98 -1.99 3.06 -14.51
CA TRP A 98 -1.27 1.77 -14.39
C TRP A 98 0.17 1.83 -14.90
N ILE A 99 0.44 2.64 -15.93
CA ILE A 99 1.80 2.78 -16.51
C ILE A 99 2.70 3.73 -15.71
N ASN A 100 2.16 4.45 -14.72
CA ASN A 100 2.90 5.46 -13.96
C ASN A 100 3.49 4.92 -12.64
N SER A 101 3.17 3.68 -12.27
CA SER A 101 3.73 3.04 -11.08
C SER A 101 5.20 2.71 -11.33
N PRO A 102 6.12 3.03 -10.40
CA PRO A 102 7.52 2.64 -10.54
C PRO A 102 7.61 1.12 -10.64
N TRP A 103 8.40 0.62 -11.59
CA TRP A 103 8.55 -0.81 -11.73
C TRP A 103 9.25 -1.39 -10.51
N PRO A 104 8.98 -2.66 -10.13
CA PRO A 104 9.57 -3.27 -8.94
C PRO A 104 11.11 -3.32 -8.93
N TRP A 105 11.76 -3.20 -10.09
CA TRP A 105 13.22 -3.19 -10.24
C TRP A 105 13.81 -1.78 -10.32
N ASP A 106 12.99 -0.74 -10.42
CA ASP A 106 13.42 0.67 -10.34
C ASP A 106 13.46 1.15 -8.87
N MET A 107 13.34 0.22 -7.90
CA MET A 107 13.40 0.45 -6.45
C MET A 107 14.82 0.54 -5.92
#